data_AF-A0A357Z1L8-F1
#
_entry.id   AF-A0A357Z1L8-F1
#
_cell.length_a   1.000
_cell.length_b   1.000
_cell.length_c   1.000
_cell.angle_alpha   90.00
_cell.angle_beta   90.00
_cell.angle_gamma   90.00
#
_symmetry.space_group_name_H-M   'P 1'
#
loop_
_entity.id
_entity.type
_entity.pdbx_description
1 polymer ?
#
loop_
_entity_poly.entity_id
_entity_poly.type
_entity_poly.pdbx_seq_one_letter_code
_entity_poly.pdbx_strand_id
1 'polypeptide(L)'
;LDMRMSRTGVSARDLVNTLSERELARILFRYGEERHARSIARGIVRAREKAPVETTLQLAEIVKASVPAAARRGPGHPARRTFQALRIQVNAELDRLPAGLDAAFSVLKPGGRLAVITFQSLEDRIVKRRMAAWSSGLVPTPQDPRRAYRREPKARLLFRKGLTPSEEEIRENPRCRSARLRVCIKL
;
A
#
# COMPACT_ATOMS: atom_id res chain seq x y z
N LEU A 1 -16.09 5.76 12.51
CA LEU A 1 -14.76 5.62 11.85
C LEU A 1 -14.39 4.14 11.87
N ASP A 2 -14.63 3.38 10.80
CA ASP A 2 -14.47 1.91 10.83
C ASP A 2 -13.30 1.42 9.95
N MET A 3 -13.45 1.51 8.63
CA MET A 3 -12.49 1.05 7.61
C MET A 3 -12.19 -0.46 7.56
N ARG A 4 -12.87 -1.31 8.36
CA ARG A 4 -12.72 -2.77 8.24
C ARG A 4 -13.47 -3.27 7.01
N MET A 5 -12.83 -4.16 6.25
CA MET A 5 -13.45 -4.97 5.20
C MET A 5 -14.06 -6.24 5.77
N SER A 6 -13.50 -6.76 6.87
CA SER A 6 -14.12 -7.84 7.65
C SER A 6 -15.06 -7.26 8.71
N ARG A 7 -15.96 -8.06 9.26
CA ARG A 7 -16.87 -7.62 10.35
C ARG A 7 -16.22 -7.71 11.75
N THR A 8 -14.96 -8.10 11.83
CA THR A 8 -14.25 -8.41 13.08
C THR A 8 -12.90 -7.71 13.15
N GLY A 9 -12.30 -7.66 14.35
CA GLY A 9 -10.97 -7.08 14.56
C GLY A 9 -10.96 -5.58 14.81
N VAL A 10 -9.74 -5.04 14.89
CA VAL A 10 -9.44 -3.65 15.29
C VAL A 10 -9.89 -2.67 14.20
N SER A 11 -10.72 -1.69 14.56
CA SER A 11 -11.20 -0.65 13.64
C SER A 11 -10.24 0.54 13.56
N ALA A 12 -10.44 1.41 12.57
CA ALA A 12 -9.71 2.66 12.47
C ALA A 12 -9.95 3.57 13.68
N ARG A 13 -11.16 3.56 14.27
CA ARG A 13 -11.46 4.26 15.54
C ARG A 13 -10.56 3.75 16.66
N ASP A 14 -10.41 2.44 16.78
CA ASP A 14 -9.59 1.85 17.83
C ASP A 14 -8.13 2.26 17.64
N LEU A 15 -7.59 2.16 16.41
CA LEU A 15 -6.21 2.55 16.12
C LEU A 15 -5.93 4.01 16.49
N VAL A 16 -6.77 4.95 16.04
CA VAL A 16 -6.52 6.38 16.30
C VAL A 16 -6.68 6.74 17.77
N ASN A 17 -7.51 6.02 18.53
CA ASN A 17 -7.75 6.33 19.94
C ASN A 17 -6.83 5.56 20.91
N THR A 18 -6.19 4.46 20.50
CA THR A 18 -5.40 3.61 21.42
C THR A 18 -3.91 3.59 21.14
N LEU A 19 -3.47 3.66 19.88
CA LEU A 19 -2.05 3.56 19.55
C LEU A 19 -1.24 4.76 20.06
N SER A 20 0.03 4.54 20.39
CA SER A 20 0.94 5.65 20.74
C SER A 20 1.18 6.60 19.57
N GLU A 21 1.61 7.84 19.85
CA GLU A 21 2.01 8.80 18.80
C GLU A 21 3.04 8.19 17.83
N ARG A 22 4.01 7.44 18.38
CA ARG A 22 5.09 6.82 17.59
C ARG A 22 4.57 5.74 16.66
N GLU A 23 3.63 4.92 17.11
CA GLU A 23 3.02 3.87 16.30
C GLU A 23 2.15 4.47 15.19
N LEU A 24 1.31 5.46 15.52
CA LEU A 24 0.54 6.19 14.53
C LEU A 24 1.44 6.83 13.48
N ALA A 25 2.48 7.55 13.88
CA ALA A 25 3.42 8.16 12.94
C ALA A 25 4.10 7.10 12.05
N ARG A 26 4.44 5.93 12.59
CA ARG A 26 5.02 4.83 11.83
C ARG A 26 4.05 4.29 10.77
N ILE A 27 2.79 4.08 11.14
CA ILE A 27 1.72 3.62 10.23
C ILE A 27 1.52 4.62 9.10
N LEU A 28 1.34 5.90 9.44
CA LEU A 28 1.10 6.98 8.47
C LEU A 28 2.27 7.13 7.50
N PHE A 29 3.51 7.06 8.01
CA PHE A 29 4.70 7.14 7.18
C PHE A 29 4.82 5.92 6.26
N ARG A 30 4.74 4.70 6.82
CA ARG A 30 4.99 3.45 6.10
C ARG A 30 3.92 3.17 5.04
N TYR A 31 2.65 3.34 5.39
CA TYR A 31 1.53 2.93 4.56
C TYR A 31 0.87 4.08 3.79
N GLY A 32 1.02 5.32 4.25
CA GLY A 32 0.48 6.50 3.57
C GLY A 32 1.50 7.25 2.72
N GLU A 33 2.80 6.91 2.82
CA GLU A 33 3.90 7.73 2.28
C GLU A 33 3.71 9.22 2.71
N GLU A 34 3.25 9.43 3.94
CA GLU A 34 2.85 10.74 4.50
C GLU A 34 4.07 11.49 5.07
N ARG A 35 4.38 12.64 4.47
CA ARG A 35 5.53 13.47 4.88
C ARG A 35 5.32 14.12 6.24
N HIS A 36 4.08 14.43 6.58
CA HIS A 36 3.71 15.07 7.85
C HIS A 36 3.26 14.05 8.91
N ALA A 37 3.64 12.78 8.76
CA ALA A 37 3.17 11.68 9.61
C ALA A 37 3.32 11.94 11.12
N ARG A 38 4.45 12.50 11.55
CA ARG A 38 4.69 12.84 12.97
C ARG A 38 3.76 13.95 13.45
N SER A 39 3.58 15.00 12.64
CA SER A 39 2.71 16.13 12.98
C SER A 39 1.25 15.69 13.08
N ILE A 40 0.79 14.88 12.13
CA ILE A 40 -0.56 14.33 12.10
C ILE A 40 -0.80 13.40 13.30
N ALA A 41 0.14 12.49 13.59
CA ALA A 41 0.03 11.60 14.75
C ALA A 41 -0.10 12.38 16.06
N ARG A 42 0.72 13.42 16.24
CA ARG A 42 0.63 14.32 17.40
C ARG A 42 -0.71 15.03 17.47
N GLY A 43 -1.22 15.53 16.34
CA GLY A 43 -2.54 16.16 16.25
C GLY A 43 -3.68 15.22 16.64
N ILE A 44 -3.60 13.95 16.23
CA ILE A 44 -4.56 12.90 16.61
C ILE A 44 -4.51 12.65 18.11
N VAL A 45 -3.31 12.47 18.69
CA VAL A 45 -3.14 12.22 20.13
C VAL A 45 -3.67 13.40 20.95
N ARG A 46 -3.31 14.64 20.59
CA ARG A 46 -3.82 15.86 21.25
C ARG A 46 -5.34 16.01 21.15
N ALA A 47 -5.93 15.59 20.03
CA ALA A 47 -7.38 15.67 19.86
C ALA A 47 -8.09 14.64 20.76
N ARG A 48 -7.61 13.38 20.78
CA ARG A 48 -8.23 12.33 21.60
C ARG A 48 -8.07 12.52 23.10
N GLU A 49 -7.04 13.25 23.55
CA GLU A 49 -6.88 13.68 24.94
C GLU A 49 -8.05 14.58 25.40
N LYS A 50 -8.71 15.29 24.48
CA LYS A 50 -9.88 16.13 24.77
C LYS A 50 -11.19 15.35 24.63
N ALA A 51 -11.33 14.62 23.53
CA ALA A 51 -12.49 13.77 23.27
C ALA A 51 -12.15 12.70 22.22
N PRO A 52 -12.66 11.46 22.33
CA PRO A 52 -12.41 10.41 21.37
C PRO A 52 -12.71 10.83 19.92
N VAL A 53 -11.87 10.38 18.98
CA VAL A 53 -12.09 10.61 17.54
C VAL A 53 -13.03 9.54 17.00
N GLU A 54 -14.24 9.92 16.61
CA GLU A 54 -15.32 8.98 16.28
C GLU A 54 -15.69 8.95 14.80
N THR A 55 -15.59 10.08 14.12
CA THR A 55 -16.05 10.24 12.73
C THR A 55 -14.90 10.45 11.76
N THR A 56 -15.16 10.14 10.50
CA THR A 56 -14.21 10.41 9.42
C THR A 56 -13.98 11.92 9.23
N LEU A 57 -15.02 12.74 9.42
CA LEU A 57 -14.90 14.19 9.32
C LEU A 57 -14.01 14.78 10.41
N GLN A 58 -14.17 14.34 11.66
CA GLN A 58 -13.30 14.75 12.77
C GLN A 58 -11.82 14.43 12.46
N LEU A 59 -11.55 13.19 12.02
CA LEU A 59 -10.19 12.79 11.66
C LEU A 59 -9.64 13.63 10.49
N ALA A 60 -10.46 13.91 9.47
CA ALA A 60 -10.05 14.71 8.33
C ALA A 60 -9.66 16.16 8.72
N GLU A 61 -10.43 16.78 9.61
CA GLU A 61 -10.13 18.13 10.11
C GLU A 61 -8.88 18.15 11.00
N ILE A 62 -8.69 17.13 11.85
CA ILE A 62 -7.45 16.98 12.63
C ILE A 62 -6.24 16.89 11.71
N VAL A 63 -6.30 16.07 10.64
CA VAL A 63 -5.20 15.96 9.67
C VAL A 63 -4.95 17.31 9.01
N LYS A 64 -6.00 18.00 8.55
CA LYS A 64 -5.90 19.30 7.90
C LYS A 64 -5.26 20.35 8.81
N ALA A 65 -5.65 20.41 10.07
CA ALA A 65 -5.05 21.30 11.07
C ALA A 65 -3.58 20.95 11.34
N SER A 66 -3.20 19.68 11.22
CA SER A 66 -1.86 19.17 11.53
C SER A 66 -0.85 19.28 10.38
N VAL A 67 -1.27 19.74 9.20
CA VAL A 67 -0.38 19.96 8.04
C VAL A 67 -0.23 21.44 7.70
N PRO A 68 0.92 21.87 7.14
CA PRO A 68 1.14 23.24 6.71
C PRO A 68 0.14 23.70 5.65
N ALA A 69 -0.17 24.99 5.60
CA ALA A 69 -1.09 25.56 4.61
C ALA A 69 -0.70 25.22 3.15
N ALA A 70 0.60 25.17 2.84
CA ALA A 70 1.09 24.75 1.53
C ALA A 70 0.68 23.32 1.17
N ALA A 71 0.72 22.39 2.13
CA ALA A 71 0.28 21.00 1.93
C ALA A 71 -1.24 20.88 1.74
N ARG A 72 -2.02 21.83 2.28
CA ARG A 72 -3.48 21.89 2.09
C ARG A 72 -3.91 22.31 0.68
N ARG A 73 -3.05 23.07 -0.02
CA ARG A 73 -3.29 23.60 -1.37
C ARG A 73 -2.80 22.67 -2.48
N GLY A 74 -2.13 21.57 -2.13
CA GLY A 74 -1.68 20.58 -3.09
C GLY A 74 -2.82 19.80 -3.75
N PRO A 75 -2.52 18.99 -4.78
CA PRO A 75 -3.53 18.19 -5.47
C PRO A 75 -4.11 17.10 -4.55
N GLY A 76 -5.45 17.09 -4.42
CA GLY A 76 -6.21 16.11 -3.65
C GLY A 76 -6.42 16.47 -2.18
N HIS A 77 -7.30 15.73 -1.50
CA HIS A 77 -7.63 16.01 -0.10
C HIS A 77 -6.45 15.66 0.84
N PRO A 78 -6.04 16.55 1.78
CA PRO A 78 -4.88 16.33 2.66
C PRO A 78 -4.97 15.05 3.49
N ALA A 79 -6.18 14.66 3.91
CA ALA A 79 -6.39 13.45 4.69
C ALA A 79 -6.27 12.14 3.89
N ARG A 80 -6.22 12.18 2.54
CA ARG A 80 -6.30 10.98 1.69
C ARG A 80 -5.25 9.92 2.06
N ARG A 81 -3.99 10.34 2.26
CA ARG A 81 -2.88 9.44 2.63
C ARG A 81 -3.03 8.85 4.03
N THR A 82 -3.56 9.64 4.96
CA THR A 82 -3.86 9.18 6.32
C THR A 82 -4.93 8.09 6.31
N PHE A 83 -6.02 8.32 5.57
CA PHE A 83 -7.10 7.32 5.43
C PHE A 83 -6.62 6.05 4.74
N GLN A 84 -5.78 6.18 3.71
CA GLN A 84 -5.15 5.04 3.05
C GLN A 84 -4.30 4.23 4.04
N ALA A 85 -3.43 4.88 4.81
CA ALA A 85 -2.56 4.22 5.77
C ALA A 85 -3.33 3.44 6.84
N LEU A 86 -4.39 4.06 7.40
CA LEU A 86 -5.23 3.42 8.39
C LEU A 86 -5.98 2.23 7.80
N ARG A 87 -6.55 2.35 6.60
CA ARG A 87 -7.24 1.26 5.91
C ARG A 87 -6.31 0.06 5.68
N ILE A 88 -5.07 0.32 5.23
CA ILE A 88 -4.05 -0.73 5.02
C ILE A 88 -3.72 -1.44 6.34
N GLN A 89 -3.53 -0.67 7.42
CA GLN A 89 -3.21 -1.22 8.74
C GLN A 89 -4.38 -2.05 9.30
N VAL A 90 -5.61 -1.55 9.20
CA VAL A 90 -6.82 -2.22 9.69
C VAL A 90 -7.02 -3.58 9.02
N ASN A 91 -6.78 -3.65 7.71
CA ASN A 91 -7.07 -4.85 6.92
C ASN A 91 -5.84 -5.73 6.66
N ALA A 92 -4.67 -5.37 7.21
CA ALA A 92 -3.40 -6.04 6.96
C ALA A 92 -3.11 -6.29 5.45
N GLU A 93 -3.52 -5.34 4.60
CA GLU A 93 -3.63 -5.56 3.14
C GLU A 93 -2.28 -5.90 2.52
N LEU A 94 -1.23 -5.17 2.91
CA LEU A 94 0.11 -5.35 2.37
C LEU A 94 0.85 -6.54 2.96
N ASP A 95 0.49 -6.99 4.17
CA ASP A 95 1.17 -8.12 4.81
C ASP A 95 0.67 -9.46 4.25
N ARG A 96 -0.59 -9.51 3.81
CA ARG A 96 -1.19 -10.69 3.18
C ARG A 96 -0.85 -10.83 1.69
N LEU A 97 -0.61 -9.71 1.01
CA LEU A 97 -0.35 -9.69 -0.43
C LEU A 97 0.83 -10.60 -0.86
N PRO A 98 2.02 -10.58 -0.23
CA PRO A 98 3.13 -11.44 -0.63
C PRO A 98 2.81 -12.94 -0.58
N ALA A 99 2.11 -13.39 0.48
CA ALA A 99 1.72 -14.79 0.63
C ALA A 99 0.64 -15.18 -0.39
N GLY A 100 -0.34 -14.31 -0.63
CA GLY A 100 -1.36 -14.52 -1.67
C GLY A 100 -0.76 -14.62 -3.07
N LEU A 101 0.25 -13.79 -3.39
CA LEU A 101 0.98 -13.87 -4.66
C LEU A 101 1.72 -15.19 -4.82
N ASP A 102 2.41 -15.67 -3.78
CA ASP A 102 3.12 -16.94 -3.82
C ASP A 102 2.15 -18.12 -3.99
N ALA A 103 1.02 -18.11 -3.26
CA ALA A 103 -0.02 -19.13 -3.38
C ALA A 103 -0.61 -19.14 -4.80
N ALA A 104 -1.01 -17.98 -5.33
CA ALA A 104 -1.55 -17.86 -6.68
C ALA A 104 -0.56 -18.33 -7.75
N PHE A 105 0.72 -18.02 -7.60
CA PHE A 105 1.76 -18.48 -8.53
C PHE A 105 2.04 -19.99 -8.42
N SER A 106 1.95 -20.55 -7.22
CA SER A 106 2.22 -21.97 -6.97
C SER A 106 1.24 -22.89 -7.72
N VAL A 107 -0.03 -22.52 -7.80
CA VAL A 107 -1.10 -23.33 -8.42
C VAL A 107 -1.16 -23.23 -9.95
N LEU A 108 -0.43 -22.29 -10.56
CA LEU A 108 -0.37 -22.18 -12.02
C LEU A 108 0.34 -23.40 -12.64
N LYS A 109 -0.17 -23.87 -13.77
CA LYS A 109 0.55 -24.81 -14.66
C LYS A 109 1.66 -24.05 -15.42
N PRO A 110 2.70 -24.74 -15.93
CA PRO A 110 3.62 -24.16 -16.92
C PRO A 110 2.84 -23.50 -18.08
N GLY A 111 3.27 -22.31 -18.49
CA GLY A 111 2.57 -21.46 -19.45
C GLY A 111 1.38 -20.65 -18.89
N GLY A 112 0.96 -20.93 -17.65
CA GLY A 112 -0.10 -20.17 -16.95
C GLY A 112 0.30 -18.72 -16.68
N ARG A 113 -0.69 -17.80 -16.65
CA ARG A 113 -0.47 -16.37 -16.47
C ARG A 113 -0.99 -15.89 -15.11
N LEU A 114 -0.19 -15.10 -14.41
CA LEU A 114 -0.63 -14.34 -13.25
C LEU A 114 -0.71 -12.87 -13.63
N ALA A 115 -1.93 -12.30 -13.60
CA ALA A 115 -2.20 -10.90 -13.84
C ALA A 115 -2.64 -10.23 -12.53
N VAL A 116 -1.99 -9.13 -12.16
CA VAL A 116 -2.29 -8.39 -10.92
C VAL A 116 -2.46 -6.92 -11.23
N ILE A 117 -3.58 -6.34 -10.81
CA ILE A 117 -3.87 -4.91 -10.91
C ILE A 117 -3.72 -4.30 -9.51
N THR A 118 -2.88 -3.28 -9.40
CA THR A 118 -2.65 -2.54 -8.14
C THR A 118 -3.06 -1.09 -8.29
N PHE A 119 -3.59 -0.47 -7.24
CA PHE A 119 -4.08 0.92 -7.28
C PHE A 119 -3.19 1.89 -6.48
N GLN A 120 -2.17 1.37 -5.80
CA GLN A 120 -1.22 2.17 -5.03
C GLN A 120 0.22 1.73 -5.23
N SER A 121 1.14 2.68 -5.03
CA SER A 121 2.59 2.53 -5.18
C SER A 121 3.16 1.38 -4.33
N LEU A 122 2.67 1.20 -3.10
CA LEU A 122 3.15 0.17 -2.18
C LEU A 122 2.80 -1.25 -2.65
N GLU A 123 1.57 -1.48 -3.08
CA GLU A 123 1.14 -2.75 -3.69
C GLU A 123 1.95 -3.04 -4.95
N ASP A 124 2.03 -2.07 -5.87
CA ASP A 124 2.76 -2.22 -7.13
C ASP A 124 4.23 -2.60 -6.89
N ARG A 125 4.85 -1.98 -5.87
CA ARG A 125 6.23 -2.26 -5.47
C ARG A 125 6.40 -3.69 -4.98
N ILE A 126 5.46 -4.22 -4.19
CA ILE A 126 5.47 -5.60 -3.71
C ILE A 126 5.32 -6.57 -4.90
N VAL A 127 4.31 -6.37 -5.75
CA VAL A 127 4.05 -7.20 -6.94
C VAL A 127 5.25 -7.19 -7.87
N LYS A 128 5.80 -6.01 -8.17
CA LYS A 128 6.99 -5.84 -9.01
C LYS A 128 8.17 -6.63 -8.47
N ARG A 129 8.48 -6.49 -7.18
CA ARG A 129 9.61 -7.18 -6.54
C ARG A 129 9.42 -8.68 -6.56
N ARG A 130 8.21 -9.17 -6.28
CA ARG A 130 7.90 -10.60 -6.26
C ARG A 130 8.01 -11.22 -7.66
N MET A 131 7.38 -10.61 -8.66
CA MET A 131 7.49 -11.08 -10.06
C MET A 131 8.92 -11.01 -10.60
N ALA A 132 9.68 -9.96 -10.24
CA ALA A 132 11.09 -9.86 -10.59
C ALA A 132 11.92 -10.97 -9.93
N ALA A 133 11.65 -11.32 -8.66
CA ALA A 133 12.34 -12.40 -7.98
C ALA A 133 12.08 -13.77 -8.63
N TRP A 134 10.86 -14.05 -9.10
CA TRP A 134 10.57 -15.28 -9.86
C TRP A 134 11.21 -15.31 -11.24
N SER A 135 11.38 -14.14 -11.85
CA SER A 135 11.98 -14.00 -13.18
C SER A 135 13.50 -13.85 -13.16
N SER A 136 14.09 -13.62 -11.99
CA SER A 136 15.53 -13.48 -11.83
C SER A 136 16.19 -14.84 -11.88
N GLY A 137 17.15 -15.00 -12.79
CA GLY A 137 18.04 -16.16 -12.82
C GLY A 137 19.20 -16.05 -11.82
N LEU A 138 19.22 -15.02 -10.98
CA LEU A 138 20.28 -14.77 -9.99
C LEU A 138 19.66 -14.55 -8.61
N VAL A 139 20.19 -15.27 -7.61
CA VAL A 139 19.84 -15.07 -6.20
C VAL A 139 21.06 -14.51 -5.49
N PRO A 140 21.01 -13.27 -4.95
CA PRO A 140 22.12 -12.71 -4.17
C PRO A 140 22.35 -13.55 -2.91
N THR A 141 23.60 -13.88 -2.59
CA THR A 141 23.92 -14.50 -1.29
C THR A 141 23.82 -13.48 -0.16
N PRO A 142 23.15 -13.78 0.96
CA PRO A 142 23.06 -12.89 2.11
C PRO A 142 24.43 -12.50 2.70
N GLN A 143 25.44 -13.39 2.59
CA GLN A 143 26.79 -13.16 3.11
C GLN A 143 27.71 -12.39 2.15
N ASP A 144 27.44 -12.40 0.84
CA ASP A 144 28.23 -11.68 -0.15
C ASP A 144 27.35 -11.28 -1.36
N PRO A 145 26.95 -9.99 -1.46
CA PRO A 145 26.16 -9.48 -2.58
C PRO A 145 26.86 -9.55 -3.94
N ARG A 146 28.18 -9.79 -3.98
CA ARG A 146 28.99 -9.93 -5.20
C ARG A 146 28.98 -11.36 -5.73
N ARG A 147 28.56 -12.34 -4.92
CA ARG A 147 28.30 -13.70 -5.34
C ARG A 147 26.80 -13.87 -5.61
N ALA A 148 26.48 -14.41 -6.77
CA ALA A 148 25.12 -14.82 -7.12
C ALA A 148 25.21 -16.17 -7.82
N TYR A 149 24.45 -17.15 -7.35
CA TYR A 149 24.31 -18.42 -8.05
C TYR A 149 23.21 -18.31 -9.11
N ARG A 150 23.45 -18.97 -10.25
CA ARG A 150 22.45 -19.09 -11.31
C ARG A 150 21.35 -20.04 -10.84
N ARG A 151 20.12 -19.57 -10.93
CA ARG A 151 18.91 -20.37 -10.79
C ARG A 151 18.16 -20.30 -12.11
N GLU A 152 17.49 -21.37 -12.48
CA GLU A 152 16.51 -21.29 -13.56
C GLU A 152 15.36 -20.33 -13.14
N PRO A 153 15.04 -19.33 -13.99
CA PRO A 153 13.89 -18.48 -13.78
C PRO A 153 12.62 -19.34 -13.69
N LYS A 154 11.77 -19.03 -12.71
CA LYS A 154 10.46 -19.69 -12.57
C LYS A 154 9.38 -19.01 -13.40
N ALA A 155 9.61 -17.77 -13.81
CA ALA A 155 8.65 -16.96 -14.53
C ALA A 155 9.32 -16.10 -15.60
N ARG A 156 8.52 -15.67 -16.57
CA ARG A 156 8.86 -14.65 -17.54
C ARG A 156 7.90 -13.47 -17.41
N LEU A 157 8.43 -12.26 -17.30
CA LEU A 157 7.60 -11.05 -17.33
C LEU A 157 7.03 -10.83 -18.74
N LEU A 158 5.72 -10.64 -18.84
CA LEU A 158 5.07 -10.28 -20.10
C LEU A 158 5.24 -8.77 -20.37
N PHE A 159 5.05 -7.94 -19.35
CA PHE A 159 5.22 -6.48 -19.43
C PHE A 159 6.28 -6.00 -18.42
N ARG A 160 7.50 -5.70 -18.87
CA ARG A 160 8.61 -5.31 -17.97
C ARG A 160 8.28 -4.08 -17.10
N LYS A 161 7.62 -3.07 -17.67
CA LYS A 161 7.23 -1.83 -16.95
C LYS A 161 5.82 -1.89 -16.34
N GLY A 162 5.07 -2.96 -16.59
CA GLY A 162 3.61 -3.00 -16.38
C GLY A 162 2.87 -2.08 -17.35
N LEU A 163 1.55 -2.17 -17.34
CA LEU A 163 0.64 -1.33 -18.14
C LEU A 163 -0.09 -0.33 -17.23
N THR A 164 -0.32 0.86 -17.75
CA THR A 164 -1.13 1.91 -17.12
C THR A 164 -2.38 2.15 -17.99
N PRO A 165 -3.49 2.62 -17.39
CA PRO A 165 -4.69 2.97 -18.16
C PRO A 165 -4.40 4.05 -19.20
N SER A 166 -5.22 4.10 -20.26
CA SER A 166 -5.19 5.18 -21.25
C SER A 166 -5.90 6.43 -20.73
N GLU A 167 -5.66 7.59 -21.37
CA GLU A 167 -6.38 8.83 -21.04
C GLU A 167 -7.90 8.71 -21.26
N GLU A 168 -8.32 7.90 -22.23
CA GLU A 168 -9.73 7.58 -22.45
C GLU A 168 -10.33 6.77 -21.30
N GLU A 169 -9.65 5.70 -20.89
CA GLU A 169 -10.10 4.87 -19.76
C GLU A 169 -10.17 5.68 -18.45
N ILE A 170 -9.24 6.62 -18.23
CA ILE A 170 -9.25 7.51 -17.06
C ILE A 170 -10.44 8.48 -17.10
N ARG A 171 -10.83 8.97 -18.29
CA ARG A 171 -12.00 9.85 -18.44
C ARG A 171 -13.30 9.10 -18.13
N GLU A 172 -13.43 7.88 -18.62
CA GLU A 172 -14.61 7.04 -18.38
C GLU A 172 -14.66 6.48 -16.96
N ASN A 173 -13.50 6.13 -16.40
CA ASN A 173 -13.36 5.56 -15.07
C ASN A 173 -12.25 6.28 -14.26
N PRO A 174 -12.55 7.43 -13.63
CA PRO A 174 -11.56 8.17 -12.84
C PRO A 174 -10.89 7.37 -11.71
N ARG A 175 -11.50 6.26 -11.26
CA ARG A 175 -10.93 5.37 -10.24
C ARG A 175 -9.74 4.56 -10.77
N CYS A 176 -9.62 4.35 -12.08
CA CYS A 176 -8.52 3.61 -12.67
C CYS A 176 -7.23 4.44 -12.77
N ARG A 177 -7.25 5.77 -12.56
CA ARG A 177 -6.09 6.67 -12.73
C ARG A 177 -4.77 6.18 -12.13
N SER A 178 -4.82 5.45 -11.02
CA SER A 178 -3.63 4.93 -10.32
C SER A 178 -3.42 3.42 -10.51
N ALA A 179 -4.22 2.78 -11.37
CA ALA A 179 -4.13 1.37 -11.68
C ALA A 179 -2.82 1.05 -12.42
N ARG A 180 -2.22 -0.07 -12.06
CA ARG A 180 -1.08 -0.64 -12.77
C ARG A 180 -1.25 -2.14 -12.90
N LEU A 181 -1.24 -2.63 -14.14
CA LEU A 181 -1.32 -4.05 -14.45
C LEU A 181 0.08 -4.63 -14.61
N ARG A 182 0.37 -5.72 -13.89
CA ARG A 182 1.59 -6.53 -14.06
C ARG A 182 1.21 -7.95 -14.39
N VAL A 183 1.94 -8.54 -15.34
CA VAL A 183 1.69 -9.91 -15.80
C VAL A 183 3.00 -10.69 -15.90
N CYS A 184 3.02 -11.88 -15.32
CA CYS A 184 4.06 -12.88 -15.53
C CYS A 184 3.47 -14.21 -16.01
N ILE A 185 4.30 -14.98 -16.69
CA ILE A 185 3.99 -16.31 -17.21
C ILE A 185 4.87 -17.30 -16.46
N LYS A 186 4.28 -18.36 -15.89
CA LYS A 186 5.04 -19.43 -15.23
C LYS A 186 5.76 -20.27 -16.29
N LEU A 187 7.04 -20.52 -16.06
CA LEU A 187 7.87 -21.39 -16.90
C LEU A 187 7.71 -22.84 -16.47
#